data_AF-B8KV22-F1
#
_entry.id   AF-B8KV22-F1
#
_cell.length_a   1.000
_cell.length_b   1.000
_cell.length_c   1.000
_cell.angle_alpha   90.00
_cell.angle_beta   90.00
_cell.angle_gamma   90.00
#
_symmetry.space_group_name_H-M   'P 1'
#
loop_
_entity.id
_entity.type
_entity.pdbx_description
1 polymer ?
#
loop_
_entity_poly.entity_id
_entity_poly.type
_entity_poly.pdbx_seq_one_letter_code
_entity_poly.pdbx_strand_id
1 'polypeptide(L)'
;MGECLEGGLLSSVNLCELLQKAEQFGADVAGLDNDLTELGLNIVPFSARQAALAAGLWQATRVSGLSLADRACLALALDTAAPVLTADRAWSALSLPVTVELIR
;
A
#
# COMPACT_ATOMS: atom_id res chain seq x y z
N MET A 1 -12.59 -1.01 10.01
CA MET A 1 -11.43 -0.18 9.59
C MET A 1 -10.45 0.06 10.72
N GLY A 2 -10.88 0.48 11.92
CA GLY A 2 -9.96 0.73 13.06
C GLY A 2 -9.06 -0.46 13.46
N GLU A 3 -9.57 -1.69 13.40
CA GLU A 3 -8.82 -2.90 13.77
C GLU A 3 -7.64 -3.26 12.85
N CYS A 4 -7.57 -2.71 11.63
CA CYS A 4 -6.47 -2.99 10.68
C CYS A 4 -5.37 -1.93 10.68
N LEU A 5 -5.58 -0.81 11.38
CA LEU A 5 -4.67 0.32 11.38
C LEU A 5 -3.57 0.16 12.43
N GLU A 6 -3.91 -0.38 13.60
CA GLU A 6 -2.96 -0.56 14.69
C GLU A 6 -1.85 -1.54 14.30
N GLY A 7 -0.61 -1.05 14.23
CA GLY A 7 0.55 -1.81 13.80
C GLY A 7 0.67 -2.00 12.28
N GLY A 8 -0.27 -1.47 11.50
CA GLY A 8 -0.24 -1.51 10.04
C GLY A 8 0.95 -0.74 9.47
N LEU A 9 1.42 -1.13 8.28
CA LEU A 9 2.48 -0.46 7.56
C LEU A 9 1.93 0.17 6.28
N LEU A 10 2.33 1.40 5.97
CA LEU A 10 1.93 2.11 4.75
C LEU A 10 3.15 2.71 4.08
N SER A 11 3.38 2.38 2.81
CA SER A 11 4.45 3.04 2.04
C SER A 11 4.15 4.52 1.86
N SER A 12 5.16 5.38 1.92
CA SER A 12 5.03 6.80 1.59
C SER A 12 4.49 7.04 0.17
N VAL A 13 4.65 6.08 -0.76
CA VAL A 13 4.03 6.14 -2.10
C VAL A 13 2.51 5.94 -2.03
N ASN A 14 2.05 5.00 -1.20
CA ASN A 14 0.61 4.79 -0.97
C ASN A 14 -0.02 5.96 -0.21
N LEU A 15 0.70 6.58 0.73
CA LEU A 15 0.26 7.82 1.38
C LEU A 15 0.05 8.95 0.34
N CYS A 16 0.99 9.13 -0.59
CA CYS A 16 0.85 10.11 -1.67
C CYS A 16 -0.43 9.89 -2.50
N GLU A 17 -0.71 8.64 -2.88
CA GLU A 17 -1.94 8.30 -3.62
C GLU A 17 -3.20 8.55 -2.78
N LEU A 18 -3.16 8.21 -1.48
CA LEU A 18 -4.25 8.44 -0.54
C LEU A 18 -4.57 9.92 -0.41
N LEU A 19 -3.57 10.77 -0.15
CA LEU A 19 -3.73 12.22 -0.01
C LEU A 19 -4.30 12.83 -1.30
N GLN A 20 -3.74 12.47 -2.46
CA GLN A 20 -4.26 12.94 -3.75
C GLN A 20 -5.73 12.54 -3.97
N LYS A 21 -6.11 11.30 -3.67
CA LYS A 21 -7.50 10.83 -3.81
C LYS A 21 -8.42 11.58 -2.84
N ALA A 22 -7.99 11.77 -1.59
CA ALA A 22 -8.76 12.51 -0.58
C ALA A 22 -9.04 13.96 -1.02
N GLU A 23 -8.02 14.67 -1.53
CA GLU A 23 -8.19 16.02 -2.10
C GLU A 23 -9.16 16.03 -3.29
N GLN A 24 -9.08 15.04 -4.19
CA GLN A 24 -10.01 14.92 -5.32
C GLN A 24 -11.47 14.76 -4.89
N PHE A 25 -11.71 14.19 -3.70
CA PHE A 25 -13.04 14.09 -3.09
C PHE A 25 -13.41 15.29 -2.21
N GLY A 26 -12.57 16.33 -2.16
CA GLY A 26 -12.82 17.58 -1.43
C GLY A 26 -12.53 17.51 0.07
N ALA A 27 -11.76 16.50 0.52
CA ALA A 27 -11.30 16.45 1.91
C ALA A 27 -10.16 17.44 2.16
N ASP A 28 -10.11 18.01 3.37
CA ASP A 28 -8.90 18.67 3.86
C ASP A 28 -7.91 17.58 4.30
N VAL A 29 -6.73 17.59 3.69
CA VAL A 29 -5.67 16.60 3.95
C VAL A 29 -4.61 17.11 4.90
N ALA A 30 -4.74 18.35 5.39
CA ALA A 30 -3.81 18.91 6.36
C ALA A 30 -3.82 18.07 7.65
N GLY A 31 -2.68 17.43 7.95
CA GLY A 31 -2.51 16.60 9.14
C GLY A 31 -3.04 15.17 9.02
N LEU A 32 -3.55 14.75 7.86
CA LEU A 32 -4.08 13.40 7.68
C LEU A 32 -3.04 12.30 7.93
N ASP A 33 -1.76 12.57 7.65
CA ASP A 33 -0.65 11.68 7.97
C ASP A 33 -0.43 11.51 9.48
N ASN A 34 -0.60 12.60 10.25
CA ASN A 34 -0.58 12.53 11.71
C ASN A 34 -1.77 11.74 12.24
N ASP A 35 -2.98 12.00 11.73
CA ASP A 35 -4.19 11.28 12.13
C ASP A 35 -4.05 9.76 11.89
N LEU A 36 -3.51 9.37 10.72
CA LEU A 36 -3.23 7.97 10.40
C LEU A 36 -2.21 7.36 11.37
N THR A 37 -1.18 8.12 11.74
CA THR A 37 -0.15 7.67 12.69
C THR A 37 -0.70 7.54 14.11
N GLU A 38 -1.57 8.45 14.55
CA GLU A 38 -2.26 8.37 15.84
C GLU A 38 -3.20 7.16 15.95
N LEU A 39 -3.77 6.72 14.82
CA LEU A 39 -4.54 5.48 14.73
C LEU A 39 -3.67 4.21 14.71
N GLY A 40 -2.34 4.36 14.81
CA GLY A 40 -1.37 3.26 14.94
C GLY A 40 -0.74 2.79 13.62
N LEU A 41 -0.97 3.50 12.52
CA LEU A 41 -0.38 3.20 11.22
C LEU A 41 1.07 3.71 11.16
N ASN A 42 2.00 2.89 10.68
CA ASN A 42 3.39 3.29 10.51
C ASN A 42 3.66 3.64 9.03
N ILE A 43 3.95 4.91 8.77
CA ILE A 43 4.33 5.37 7.44
C ILE A 43 5.81 5.04 7.20
N VAL A 44 6.09 4.21 6.19
CA VAL A 44 7.42 3.70 5.86
C VAL A 44 7.98 4.42 4.62
N PRO A 45 9.18 5.02 4.69
CA PRO A 45 9.83 5.62 3.53
C PRO A 45 10.08 4.60 2.42
N PHE A 46 9.80 4.98 1.17
CA PHE A 46 10.08 4.13 0.01
C PHE A 46 11.58 4.02 -0.26
N SER A 47 12.17 2.89 0.11
CA SER A 47 13.62 2.67 0.03
C SER A 47 14.09 2.24 -1.36
N ALA A 48 15.39 2.36 -1.63
CA ALA A 48 15.98 1.83 -2.86
C ALA A 48 15.77 0.32 -3.05
N ARG A 49 15.72 -0.45 -1.94
CA ARG A 49 15.40 -1.88 -1.96
C ARG A 49 13.96 -2.12 -2.41
N GLN A 50 13.01 -1.36 -1.85
CA GLN A 50 11.61 -1.44 -2.24
C GLN A 50 11.41 -0.98 -3.69
N ALA A 51 12.18 -0.01 -4.17
CA ALA A 51 12.18 0.38 -5.58
C ALA A 51 12.58 -0.77 -6.51
N ALA A 52 13.65 -1.51 -6.19
CA ALA A 52 14.08 -2.67 -6.96
C ALA A 52 13.02 -3.79 -6.95
N LEU A 53 12.44 -4.08 -5.79
CA LEU A 53 11.35 -5.07 -5.65
C LEU A 53 10.12 -4.67 -6.47
N ALA A 54 9.67 -3.41 -6.35
CA ALA A 54 8.52 -2.89 -7.09
C ALA A 54 8.74 -2.93 -8.61
N ALA A 55 9.95 -2.64 -9.08
CA ALA A 55 10.30 -2.76 -10.50
C ALA A 55 10.24 -4.22 -10.99
N GLY A 56 10.74 -5.17 -10.18
CA GLY A 56 10.71 -6.61 -10.50
C GLY A 56 9.29 -7.18 -10.63
N LEU A 57 8.33 -6.62 -9.89
CA LEU A 57 6.92 -7.04 -9.95
C LEU A 57 6.21 -6.63 -11.25
N TRP A 58 6.74 -5.65 -12.00
CA TRP A 58 6.06 -5.08 -13.16
C TRP A 58 5.60 -6.11 -14.19
N GLN A 59 6.45 -7.08 -14.54
CA GLN A 59 6.10 -8.08 -15.55
C GLN A 59 4.92 -8.96 -15.11
N ALA A 60 4.85 -9.32 -13.84
CA ALA A 60 3.78 -10.15 -13.29
C ALA A 60 2.48 -9.36 -13.12
N THR A 61 2.56 -8.05 -12.88
CA THR A 61 1.39 -7.24 -12.53
C THR A 61 0.85 -6.38 -13.69
N ARG A 62 1.60 -6.21 -14.78
CA ARG A 62 1.19 -5.33 -15.91
C ARG A 62 -0.12 -5.75 -16.57
N VAL A 63 -0.42 -7.05 -16.60
CA VAL A 63 -1.64 -7.60 -17.21
C VAL A 63 -2.90 -7.22 -16.41
N SER A 64 -2.73 -6.96 -15.12
CA SER A 64 -3.80 -6.53 -14.21
C SER A 64 -3.81 -5.02 -13.98
N GLY A 65 -2.93 -4.26 -14.65
CA GLY A 65 -2.94 -2.81 -14.62
C GLY A 65 -2.51 -2.19 -13.29
N LEU A 66 -1.82 -2.92 -12.41
CA LEU A 66 -1.40 -2.41 -11.10
C LEU A 66 -0.55 -1.13 -11.26
N SER A 67 -0.84 -0.15 -10.43
CA SER A 67 -0.16 1.13 -10.37
C SER A 67 1.23 1.00 -9.74
N LEU A 68 1.99 2.11 -9.74
CA LEU A 68 3.25 2.17 -8.97
C LEU A 68 2.98 2.04 -7.47
N ALA A 69 1.91 2.66 -6.96
CA ALA A 69 1.54 2.58 -5.54
C ALA A 69 1.17 1.15 -5.14
N ASP A 70 0.48 0.41 -6.01
CA ASP A 70 0.16 -1.00 -5.78
C ASP A 70 1.43 -1.84 -5.64
N ARG A 71 2.38 -1.64 -6.56
CA ARG A 71 3.68 -2.34 -6.51
C ARG A 71 4.54 -1.89 -5.33
N ALA A 72 4.44 -0.64 -4.88
CA ALA A 72 5.13 -0.15 -3.69
C ALA A 72 4.59 -0.82 -2.41
N CYS A 73 3.27 -1.00 -2.31
CA CYS A 73 2.64 -1.76 -1.23
C CYS A 73 3.12 -3.22 -1.20
N LEU A 74 3.10 -3.90 -2.36
CA LEU A 74 3.63 -5.27 -2.49
C LEU A 74 5.12 -5.36 -2.14
N ALA A 75 5.92 -4.39 -2.57
CA ALA A 75 7.35 -4.34 -2.27
C ALA A 75 7.62 -4.14 -0.77
N LEU A 76 6.83 -3.31 -0.09
CA LEU A 76 6.92 -3.14 1.37
C LEU A 76 6.59 -4.45 2.10
N ALA A 77 5.55 -5.15 1.69
CA ALA A 77 5.18 -6.45 2.26
C ALA A 77 6.29 -7.51 2.05
N LEU A 78 6.91 -7.55 0.87
CA LEU A 78 8.07 -8.40 0.62
C LEU A 78 9.28 -8.06 1.49
N ASP A 79 9.57 -6.76 1.68
CA ASP A 79 10.71 -6.28 2.45
C ASP A 79 10.55 -6.57 3.96
N THR A 80 9.32 -6.58 4.45
CA THR A 80 8.97 -6.77 5.87
C THR A 80 8.43 -8.16 6.21
N ALA A 81 8.25 -9.02 5.21
CA ALA A 81 7.59 -10.32 5.33
C ALA A 81 6.19 -10.24 5.98
N ALA A 82 5.46 -9.15 5.73
CA ALA A 82 4.11 -8.92 6.21
C ALA A 82 3.06 -9.32 5.16
N PRO A 83 1.82 -9.69 5.56
CA PRO A 83 0.71 -9.83 4.63
C PRO A 83 0.29 -8.46 4.08
N VAL A 84 -0.34 -8.46 2.90
CA VAL A 84 -0.97 -7.26 2.33
C VAL A 84 -2.47 -7.31 2.57
N LEU A 85 -3.00 -6.22 3.12
CA LEU A 85 -4.44 -5.99 3.19
C LEU A 85 -4.90 -5.22 1.95
N THR A 86 -5.97 -5.69 1.28
CA THR A 86 -6.56 -4.97 0.15
C THR A 86 -8.06 -5.19 0.07
N ALA A 87 -8.79 -4.19 -0.42
CA ALA A 87 -10.19 -4.36 -0.82
C ALA A 87 -10.32 -4.80 -2.30
N ASP A 88 -9.22 -4.75 -3.06
CA ASP A 88 -9.21 -5.08 -4.48
C ASP A 88 -9.06 -6.59 -4.69
N ARG A 89 -10.15 -7.19 -5.16
CA ARG A 89 -10.21 -8.63 -5.47
C ARG A 89 -9.28 -9.02 -6.62
N ALA A 90 -8.90 -8.10 -7.51
CA ALA A 90 -7.98 -8.38 -8.62
C ALA A 90 -6.64 -8.93 -8.13
N TRP A 91 -6.20 -8.53 -6.93
CA TRP A 91 -4.93 -8.97 -6.35
C TRP A 91 -4.95 -10.44 -5.94
N SER A 92 -6.11 -10.96 -5.51
CA SER A 92 -6.27 -12.37 -5.14
C SER A 92 -6.12 -13.34 -6.31
N ALA A 93 -6.28 -12.86 -7.55
CA ALA A 93 -6.09 -13.65 -8.76
C ALA A 93 -4.63 -13.65 -9.26
N LEU A 94 -3.77 -12.81 -8.69
CA LEU A 94 -2.37 -12.71 -9.05
C LEU A 94 -1.54 -13.75 -8.28
N SER A 95 -0.64 -14.44 -8.99
CA SER A 95 0.39 -15.28 -8.37
C SER A 95 1.49 -14.39 -7.79
N LEU A 96 1.25 -13.83 -6.61
CA LEU A 96 2.17 -12.93 -5.93
C LEU A 96 3.01 -13.67 -4.88
N PRO A 97 4.26 -13.27 -4.67
CA PRO A 97 5.13 -13.81 -3.62
C PRO A 97 4.80 -13.30 -2.21
N VAL A 98 3.57 -12.82 -1.98
CA VAL A 98 3.08 -12.32 -0.68
C VAL A 98 1.71 -12.88 -0.38
N THR A 99 1.40 -13.02 0.92
CA THR A 99 0.04 -13.32 1.37
C THR A 99 -0.84 -12.10 1.14
N VAL A 100 -1.97 -12.28 0.45
CA VAL A 100 -2.98 -11.24 0.24
C VAL A 100 -4.22 -11.56 1.06
N GLU A 101 -4.63 -10.64 1.92
CA GLU A 101 -5.83 -10.73 2.75
C GLU A 101 -6.85 -9.68 2.30
N LEU A 102 -8.06 -10.16 1.97
CA LEU A 102 -9.14 -9.29 1.53
C LEU A 102 -9.89 -8.71 2.73
N ILE A 103 -9.86 -7.39 2.86
CA ILE A 103 -10.65 -6.65 3.85
C ILE A 103 -11.98 -6.17 3.22
N ARG A 104 -13.05 -6.15 4.01
CA ARG A 104 -14.42 -5.79 3.59
C ARG A 104 -14.99 -4.66 4.43
#